data_AF-A0A2N2DB22-F1
#
_entry.id   AF-A0A2N2DB22-F1
#
_cell.length_a   1.000
_cell.length_b   1.000
_cell.length_c   1.000
_cell.angle_alpha   90.00
_cell.angle_beta   90.00
_cell.angle_gamma   90.00
#
_symmetry.space_group_name_H-M   'P 1'
#
loop_
_entity.id
_entity.type
_entity.pdbx_description
1 polymer ?
#
loop_
_entity_poly.entity_id
_entity_poly.type
_entity_poly.pdbx_seq_one_letter_code
_entity_poly.pdbx_strand_id
1 'polypeptide(L)'
;MWYVNLKSLRTKILFGYLLLLLITMMVSFWAIYNFMRLREATNNIMVENYRSVVAAENMVRALERQDSAELMFLFNQQPESFTIFIENEERFLSWLNRAEDNITINQEGPLVESIRENYTGYLAMFPLLRESYEKEGAETARQFYFNEILPQFERIKRNCQQLLEINQEAMVQANDFASGAARWATYSTAFVSTAAVILSLL
;
A
#
# COMPACT_ATOMS: atom_id res chain seq x y z
N MET A 1 15.31 55.33 31.16
CA MET A 1 13.97 55.12 30.58
C MET A 1 14.03 55.60 29.12
N TRP A 2 14.36 54.72 28.18
CA TRP A 2 14.54 55.10 26.77
C TRP A 2 13.18 55.19 26.09
N TYR A 3 12.62 56.39 26.02
CA TYR A 3 11.46 56.68 25.16
C TYR A 3 11.98 56.83 23.74
N VAL A 4 11.80 55.82 22.89
CA VAL A 4 12.10 55.92 21.46
C VAL A 4 11.14 56.97 20.88
N ASN A 5 11.67 58.16 20.61
CA ASN A 5 10.88 59.28 20.10
C ASN A 5 10.65 59.09 18.59
N LEU A 6 9.57 58.38 18.24
CA LEU A 6 9.10 58.16 16.86
C LEU A 6 8.53 59.46 16.24
N LYS A 7 9.34 60.50 16.06
CA LYS A 7 8.89 61.82 15.56
C LYS A 7 9.16 62.10 14.09
N SER A 8 9.81 61.19 13.35
CA SER A 8 10.01 61.33 11.90
C SER A 8 9.01 60.48 11.12
N LEU A 9 8.31 61.09 10.15
CA LEU A 9 7.38 60.40 9.24
C LEU A 9 8.04 59.18 8.57
N ARG A 10 9.34 59.28 8.27
CA ARG A 10 10.14 58.21 7.67
C ARG A 10 10.23 56.98 8.59
N THR A 11 10.41 57.17 9.89
CA THR A 11 10.53 56.06 10.86
C THR A 11 9.20 55.34 11.05
N LYS A 12 8.06 56.06 10.99
CA LYS A 12 6.72 55.45 11.03
C LYS A 12 6.44 54.60 9.79
N ILE A 13 6.77 55.09 8.60
CA ILE A 13 6.62 54.35 7.34
C ILE A 13 7.51 53.10 7.36
N LEU A 14 8.77 53.24 7.79
CA LEU A 14 9.72 52.12 7.86
C LEU A 14 9.26 51.03 8.84
N PHE A 15 8.65 51.41 9.97
CA PHE A 15 8.08 50.48 10.93
C PHE A 15 6.89 49.70 10.35
N GLY A 16 6.03 50.36 9.58
CA GLY A 16 4.93 49.69 8.86
C GLY A 16 5.43 48.65 7.84
N TYR A 17 6.46 48.98 7.06
CA TYR A 17 7.07 48.01 6.15
C TYR A 17 7.74 46.84 6.88
N LEU A 18 8.40 47.10 8.00
CA LEU A 18 9.00 46.03 8.81
C LEU A 18 7.94 45.09 9.39
N LEU A 19 6.81 45.65 9.87
CA LEU A 19 5.69 44.87 10.37
C LEU A 19 5.06 44.00 9.27
N LEU A 20 4.81 44.57 8.09
CA LEU A 20 4.32 43.84 6.92
C LEU A 20 5.24 42.68 6.53
N LEU A 21 6.56 42.92 6.55
CA LEU A 21 7.56 41.90 6.25
C LEU A 21 7.51 40.76 7.28
N LEU A 22 7.43 41.07 8.57
CA LEU A 22 7.33 40.06 9.64
C LEU A 22 6.05 39.23 9.52
N ILE A 23 4.92 39.87 9.25
CA ILE A 23 3.63 39.19 9.04
C ILE A 23 3.72 38.26 7.83
N THR A 24 4.26 38.74 6.72
CA THR A 24 4.44 37.93 5.50
C THR A 24 5.31 36.71 5.77
N MET A 25 6.43 36.90 6.48
CA MET A 25 7.33 35.81 6.86
C MET A 25 6.64 34.76 7.74
N MET A 26 5.80 35.20 8.69
CA MET A 26 5.03 34.32 9.57
C MET A 26 4.00 33.50 8.78
N VAL A 27 3.25 34.13 7.87
CA VAL A 27 2.30 33.45 6.98
C VAL A 27 3.01 32.43 6.10
N SER A 28 4.16 32.80 5.50
CA SER A 28 4.95 31.89 4.68
C SER A 28 5.46 30.69 5.48
N PHE A 29 5.97 30.90 6.71
CA PHE A 29 6.40 29.81 7.58
C PHE A 29 5.24 28.88 7.96
N TRP A 30 4.08 29.46 8.29
CA TRP A 30 2.85 28.70 8.58
C TRP A 30 2.41 27.85 7.39
N ALA A 31 2.43 28.41 6.19
CA ALA A 31 2.08 27.70 4.96
C ALA A 31 3.06 26.54 4.69
N ILE A 32 4.37 26.76 4.85
CA ILE A 32 5.39 25.72 4.68
C ILE A 32 5.20 24.58 5.69
N TYR A 33 4.96 24.89 6.96
CA TYR A 33 4.70 23.89 7.99
C TYR A 33 3.48 23.02 7.65
N ASN A 34 2.39 23.63 7.22
CA ASN A 34 1.19 22.91 6.76
C ASN A 34 1.48 22.01 5.55
N PHE A 35 2.28 22.50 4.61
CA PHE A 35 2.64 21.75 3.40
C PHE A 35 3.53 20.54 3.72
N MET A 36 4.47 20.67 4.67
CA MET A 36 5.30 19.54 5.12
C MET A 36 4.47 18.46 5.80
N ARG A 37 3.51 18.86 6.66
CA ARG A 37 2.57 17.92 7.31
C ARG A 37 1.67 17.21 6.30
N LEU A 38 1.28 17.88 5.22
CA LEU A 38 0.55 17.24 4.13
C LEU A 38 1.45 16.24 3.37
N ARG A 39 2.71 16.60 3.08
CA ARG A 39 3.64 15.75 2.34
C ARG A 39 3.91 14.40 3.01
N GLU A 40 4.00 14.38 4.33
CA GLU A 40 4.20 13.17 5.14
C GLU A 40 2.99 12.21 5.07
N ALA A 41 1.78 12.75 4.85
CA ALA A 41 0.56 11.96 4.67
C ALA A 41 0.49 11.25 3.29
N THR A 42 1.01 11.88 2.23
CA THR A 42 0.63 11.53 0.86
C THR A 42 1.65 10.69 0.10
N ASN A 43 2.96 10.89 0.31
CA ASN A 43 3.89 10.61 -0.79
C ASN A 43 4.50 9.20 -0.83
N ASN A 44 4.63 8.52 0.31
CA ASN A 44 5.29 7.21 0.35
C ASN A 44 4.31 6.08 0.66
N ILE A 45 3.39 6.25 1.60
CA ILE A 45 2.48 5.17 2.02
C ILE A 45 1.52 4.78 0.89
N MET A 46 0.95 5.74 0.14
CA MET A 46 -0.07 5.40 -0.85
C MET A 46 0.50 4.66 -2.08
N VAL A 47 1.71 5.02 -2.54
CA VAL A 47 2.36 4.37 -3.69
C VAL A 47 2.81 2.97 -3.33
N GLU A 48 3.42 2.80 -2.16
CA GLU A 48 3.90 1.49 -1.75
C GLU A 48 2.72 0.55 -1.43
N ASN A 49 1.67 1.01 -0.74
CA ASN A 49 0.50 0.17 -0.50
C ASN A 49 -0.18 -0.26 -1.81
N TYR A 50 -0.24 0.62 -2.81
CA TYR A 50 -0.74 0.27 -4.15
C TYR A 50 0.10 -0.84 -4.80
N ARG A 51 1.43 -0.83 -4.63
CA ARG A 51 2.29 -1.91 -5.13
C ARG A 51 2.01 -3.24 -4.43
N SER A 52 1.79 -3.23 -3.11
CA SER A 52 1.37 -4.42 -2.36
C SER A 52 0.03 -4.97 -2.85
N VAL A 53 -0.95 -4.09 -3.14
CA VAL A 53 -2.24 -4.49 -3.75
C VAL A 53 -2.01 -5.19 -5.09
N VAL A 54 -1.24 -4.57 -5.99
CA VAL A 54 -0.96 -5.15 -7.32
C VAL A 54 -0.23 -6.49 -7.19
N ALA A 55 0.72 -6.62 -6.26
CA ALA A 55 1.40 -7.88 -6.01
C ALA A 55 0.42 -8.97 -5.55
N ALA A 56 -0.43 -8.67 -4.57
CA ALA A 56 -1.45 -9.58 -4.06
C ALA A 56 -2.43 -10.06 -5.15
N GLU A 57 -2.95 -9.15 -5.98
CA GLU A 57 -3.87 -9.50 -7.08
C GLU A 57 -3.21 -10.43 -8.11
N ASN A 58 -1.93 -10.18 -8.44
CA ASN A 58 -1.23 -11.03 -9.40
C ASN A 58 -0.83 -12.38 -8.80
N MET A 59 -0.51 -12.45 -7.50
CA MET A 59 -0.30 -13.71 -6.79
C MET A 59 -1.58 -14.56 -6.83
N VAL A 60 -2.74 -13.99 -6.51
CA VAL A 60 -4.03 -14.70 -6.61
C VAL A 60 -4.27 -15.21 -8.03
N ARG A 61 -4.07 -14.36 -9.05
CA ARG A 61 -4.25 -14.76 -10.45
C ARG A 61 -3.33 -15.90 -10.87
N ALA A 62 -2.06 -15.87 -10.46
CA ALA A 62 -1.11 -16.94 -10.79
C ALA A 62 -1.49 -18.24 -10.09
N LEU A 63 -1.85 -18.16 -8.79
CA LEU A 63 -2.30 -19.29 -8.00
C LEU A 63 -3.56 -19.95 -8.58
N GLU A 64 -4.56 -19.16 -9.01
CA GLU A 64 -5.77 -19.68 -9.67
C GLU A 64 -5.47 -20.37 -11.00
N ARG A 65 -4.40 -19.97 -11.69
CA ARG A 65 -3.96 -20.64 -12.93
C ARG A 65 -3.22 -21.93 -12.64
N GLN A 66 -2.50 -22.03 -11.53
CA GLN A 66 -1.91 -23.29 -11.06
C GLN A 66 -2.99 -24.29 -10.66
N ASP A 67 -3.99 -23.87 -9.89
CA ASP A 67 -5.12 -24.72 -9.52
C ASP A 67 -5.90 -25.21 -10.76
N SER A 68 -6.14 -24.30 -11.73
CA SER A 68 -6.73 -24.69 -13.02
C SER A 68 -5.90 -25.74 -13.75
N ALA A 69 -4.57 -25.68 -13.65
CA ALA A 69 -3.68 -26.65 -14.27
C ALA A 69 -3.73 -28.02 -13.58
N GLU A 70 -3.79 -28.05 -12.25
CA GLU A 70 -3.97 -29.28 -11.47
C GLU A 70 -5.31 -29.95 -11.81
N LEU A 71 -6.38 -29.18 -11.94
CA LEU A 71 -7.69 -29.66 -12.40
C LEU A 71 -7.65 -30.17 -13.83
N MET A 72 -6.98 -29.46 -14.75
CA MET A 72 -6.79 -29.94 -16.13
C MET A 72 -6.09 -31.31 -16.14
N PHE A 73 -5.00 -31.46 -15.37
CA PHE A 73 -4.32 -32.73 -15.22
C PHE A 73 -5.28 -33.85 -14.74
N LEU A 74 -6.08 -33.58 -13.70
CA LEU A 74 -7.02 -34.56 -13.14
C LEU A 74 -8.12 -35.01 -14.11
N PHE A 75 -8.62 -34.13 -14.97
CA PHE A 75 -9.75 -34.45 -15.85
C PHE A 75 -9.33 -35.12 -17.16
N ASN A 76 -8.18 -34.75 -17.74
CA ASN A 76 -7.82 -35.21 -19.08
C ASN A 76 -6.32 -35.43 -19.30
N GLN A 77 -5.49 -35.33 -18.25
CA GLN A 77 -4.04 -35.50 -18.33
C GLN A 77 -3.40 -34.62 -19.42
N GLN A 78 -3.94 -33.40 -19.66
CA GLN A 78 -3.38 -32.48 -20.65
C GLN A 78 -1.88 -32.27 -20.38
N PRO A 79 -0.98 -32.56 -21.33
CA PRO A 79 0.46 -32.33 -21.17
C PRO A 79 0.77 -30.87 -20.83
N GLU A 80 -0.04 -29.93 -21.31
CA GLU A 80 0.11 -28.49 -21.09
C GLU A 80 -0.14 -28.08 -19.64
N SER A 81 -0.84 -28.89 -18.83
CA SER A 81 -1.07 -28.61 -17.41
C SER A 81 0.24 -28.33 -16.66
N PHE A 82 1.28 -29.12 -16.93
CA PHE A 82 2.58 -28.94 -16.29
C PHE A 82 3.23 -27.61 -16.71
N THR A 83 3.19 -27.28 -17.99
CA THR A 83 3.71 -26.00 -18.49
C THR A 83 2.99 -24.81 -17.87
N ILE A 84 1.64 -24.85 -17.83
CA ILE A 84 0.84 -23.78 -17.21
C ILE A 84 1.19 -23.63 -15.73
N PHE A 85 1.37 -24.74 -15.01
CA PHE A 85 1.73 -24.69 -13.59
C PHE A 85 3.08 -24.00 -13.37
N ILE A 86 4.13 -24.40 -14.10
CA ILE A 86 5.49 -23.85 -13.96
C ILE A 86 5.53 -22.37 -14.39
N GLU A 87 4.86 -22.00 -15.48
CA GLU A 87 4.81 -20.59 -15.91
C GLU A 87 4.15 -19.70 -14.85
N ASN A 88 3.13 -20.20 -14.15
CA ASN A 88 2.47 -19.45 -13.10
C ASN A 88 3.21 -19.56 -11.76
N GLU A 89 4.05 -20.57 -11.56
CA GLU A 89 4.99 -20.62 -10.45
C GLU A 89 5.97 -19.44 -10.51
N GLU A 90 6.62 -19.25 -11.66
CA GLU A 90 7.56 -18.15 -11.86
C GLU A 90 6.87 -16.78 -11.65
N ARG A 91 5.64 -16.64 -12.15
CA ARG A 91 4.84 -15.42 -11.97
C ARG A 91 4.52 -15.18 -10.50
N PHE A 92 4.04 -16.19 -9.80
CA PHE A 92 3.71 -16.08 -8.37
C PHE A 92 4.94 -15.64 -7.58
N LEU A 93 6.08 -16.33 -7.76
CA LEU A 93 7.32 -16.03 -7.05
C LEU A 93 7.84 -14.63 -7.38
N SER A 94 7.73 -14.19 -8.64
CA SER A 94 8.10 -12.82 -9.02
C SER A 94 7.28 -11.75 -8.28
N TRP A 95 5.97 -11.98 -8.11
CA TRP A 95 5.11 -11.07 -7.37
C TRP A 95 5.26 -11.17 -5.86
N LEU A 96 5.51 -12.36 -5.33
CA LEU A 96 5.82 -12.57 -3.92
C LEU A 96 7.10 -11.81 -3.53
N ASN A 97 8.19 -11.94 -4.31
CA ASN A 97 9.42 -11.18 -4.07
C ASN A 97 9.17 -9.66 -4.06
N ARG A 98 8.30 -9.16 -4.94
CA ARG A 98 7.92 -7.73 -4.94
C ARG A 98 7.15 -7.32 -3.70
N ALA A 99 6.30 -8.18 -3.16
CA ALA A 99 5.59 -7.92 -1.90
C ALA A 99 6.57 -7.93 -0.70
N GLU A 100 7.57 -8.81 -0.73
CA GLU A 100 8.61 -8.90 0.31
C GLU A 100 9.51 -7.66 0.33
N ASP A 101 9.90 -7.17 -0.84
CA ASP A 101 10.70 -5.95 -0.99
C ASP A 101 9.90 -4.67 -0.63
N ASN A 102 8.59 -4.79 -0.43
CA ASN A 102 7.65 -3.68 -0.29
C ASN A 102 6.83 -3.73 1.01
N ILE A 103 7.40 -4.26 2.09
CA ILE A 103 6.77 -4.24 3.41
C ILE A 103 6.80 -2.81 3.97
N THR A 104 5.63 -2.18 4.05
CA THR A 104 5.42 -0.80 4.52
C THR A 104 4.54 -0.71 5.76
N ILE A 105 3.67 -1.70 5.99
CA ILE A 105 2.77 -1.76 7.15
C ILE A 105 3.21 -2.90 8.07
N ASN A 106 3.20 -2.65 9.39
CA ASN A 106 3.64 -3.64 10.40
C ASN A 106 2.97 -5.02 10.28
N GLN A 107 1.76 -5.09 9.72
CA GLN A 107 0.97 -6.31 9.58
C GLN A 107 1.34 -7.15 8.33
N GLU A 108 2.02 -6.57 7.34
CA GLU A 108 2.34 -7.26 6.08
C GLU A 108 3.39 -8.34 6.26
N GLY A 109 4.46 -8.07 7.02
CA GLY A 109 5.60 -9.00 7.14
C GLY A 109 5.20 -10.42 7.56
N PRO A 110 4.46 -10.61 8.66
CA PRO A 110 3.98 -11.93 9.06
C PRO A 110 3.06 -12.59 8.01
N LEU A 111 2.28 -11.80 7.28
CA LEU A 111 1.36 -12.30 6.28
C LEU A 111 2.08 -12.76 5.01
N VAL A 112 3.05 -11.98 4.54
CA VAL A 112 3.92 -12.31 3.41
C VAL A 112 4.75 -13.56 3.71
N GLU A 113 5.30 -13.69 4.92
CA GLU A 113 5.99 -14.91 5.34
C GLU A 113 5.04 -16.12 5.32
N SER A 114 3.81 -15.95 5.83
CA SER A 114 2.82 -17.02 5.79
C SER A 114 2.44 -17.41 4.35
N ILE A 115 2.35 -16.45 3.42
CA ILE A 115 2.13 -16.74 2.00
C ILE A 115 3.29 -17.59 1.47
N ARG A 116 4.54 -17.18 1.72
CA ARG A 116 5.75 -17.88 1.28
C ARG A 116 5.78 -19.32 1.76
N GLU A 117 5.64 -19.54 3.07
CA GLU A 117 5.68 -20.87 3.68
C GLU A 117 4.59 -21.80 3.12
N ASN A 118 3.35 -21.29 3.03
CA ASN A 118 2.24 -22.10 2.53
C ASN A 118 2.40 -22.40 1.03
N TYR A 119 2.91 -21.44 0.27
CA TYR A 119 3.14 -21.60 -1.16
C TYR A 119 4.25 -22.61 -1.48
N THR A 120 5.35 -22.62 -0.71
CA THR A 120 6.37 -23.68 -0.83
C THR A 120 5.78 -25.08 -0.61
N GLY A 121 4.89 -25.22 0.37
CA GLY A 121 4.17 -26.48 0.59
C GLY A 121 3.27 -26.86 -0.58
N TYR A 122 2.56 -25.89 -1.16
CA TYR A 122 1.67 -26.10 -2.31
C TYR A 122 2.43 -26.57 -3.56
N LEU A 123 3.60 -25.99 -3.87
CA LEU A 123 4.43 -26.42 -5.01
C LEU A 123 4.83 -27.90 -4.96
N ALA A 124 5.06 -28.43 -3.76
CA ALA A 124 5.42 -29.84 -3.58
C ALA A 124 4.24 -30.80 -3.83
N MET A 125 3.00 -30.31 -3.82
CA MET A 125 1.81 -31.16 -3.94
C MET A 125 1.51 -31.57 -5.38
N PHE A 126 1.84 -30.77 -6.39
CA PHE A 126 1.52 -31.13 -7.77
C PHE A 126 2.29 -32.38 -8.28
N PRO A 127 3.60 -32.54 -8.00
CA PRO A 127 4.29 -33.81 -8.28
C PRO A 127 3.64 -35.01 -7.56
N LEU A 128 3.21 -34.84 -6.31
CA LEU A 128 2.54 -35.90 -5.53
C LEU A 128 1.17 -36.26 -6.10
N LEU A 129 0.42 -35.27 -6.60
CA LEU A 129 -0.84 -35.48 -7.31
C LEU A 129 -0.65 -36.37 -8.54
N ARG A 130 0.39 -36.09 -9.32
CA ARG A 130 0.75 -36.88 -10.50
C ARG A 130 1.15 -38.29 -10.15
N GLU A 131 1.99 -38.45 -9.14
CA GLU A 131 2.42 -39.76 -8.64
C GLU A 131 1.23 -40.59 -8.13
N SER A 132 0.33 -39.98 -7.36
CA SER A 132 -0.91 -40.62 -6.89
C SER A 132 -1.78 -41.07 -8.06
N TYR A 133 -1.94 -40.23 -9.08
CA TYR A 133 -2.70 -40.59 -10.28
C TYR A 133 -2.08 -41.78 -11.02
N GLU A 134 -0.76 -41.78 -11.21
CA GLU A 134 -0.04 -42.84 -11.95
C GLU A 134 0.00 -44.17 -11.21
N LYS A 135 0.13 -44.16 -9.87
CA LYS A 135 0.29 -45.38 -9.05
C LYS A 135 -1.01 -45.93 -8.50
N GLU A 136 -1.95 -45.05 -8.11
CA GLU A 136 -3.14 -45.40 -7.34
C GLU A 136 -4.44 -45.14 -8.12
N GLY A 137 -4.36 -44.35 -9.20
CA GLY A 137 -5.45 -44.07 -10.12
C GLY A 137 -6.19 -42.76 -9.84
N ALA A 138 -7.12 -42.43 -10.74
CA ALA A 138 -7.79 -41.13 -10.79
C ALA A 138 -8.60 -40.78 -9.55
N GLU A 139 -9.23 -41.76 -8.89
CA GLU A 139 -10.07 -41.51 -7.73
C GLU A 139 -9.23 -41.13 -6.49
N THR A 140 -8.10 -41.80 -6.28
CA THR A 140 -7.17 -41.44 -5.20
C THR A 140 -6.56 -40.06 -5.43
N ALA A 141 -6.14 -39.75 -6.65
CA ALA A 141 -5.62 -38.42 -7.00
C ALA A 141 -6.68 -37.33 -6.79
N ARG A 142 -7.94 -37.61 -7.12
CA ARG A 142 -9.06 -36.68 -6.86
C ARG A 142 -9.25 -36.44 -5.36
N GLN A 143 -9.20 -37.49 -4.55
CA GLN A 143 -9.29 -37.37 -3.10
C GLN A 143 -8.11 -36.57 -2.53
N PHE A 144 -6.89 -36.80 -3.01
CA PHE A 144 -5.72 -36.02 -2.63
C PHE A 144 -5.90 -34.53 -2.97
N TYR A 145 -6.41 -34.21 -4.16
CA TYR A 145 -6.70 -32.83 -4.53
C TYR A 145 -7.71 -32.16 -3.59
N PHE A 146 -8.86 -32.78 -3.34
CA PHE A 146 -9.90 -32.16 -2.50
C PHE A 146 -9.55 -32.09 -1.02
N ASN A 147 -8.74 -33.02 -0.51
CA ASN A 147 -8.40 -33.10 0.91
C ASN A 147 -7.11 -32.36 1.27
N GLU A 148 -6.17 -32.22 0.34
CA GLU A 148 -4.84 -31.65 0.60
C GLU A 148 -4.57 -30.38 -0.21
N ILE A 149 -4.70 -30.45 -1.55
CA ILE A 149 -4.36 -29.33 -2.45
C ILE A 149 -5.33 -28.16 -2.30
N LEU A 150 -6.62 -28.42 -2.44
CA LEU A 150 -7.65 -27.38 -2.41
C LEU A 150 -7.65 -26.60 -1.08
N PRO A 151 -7.58 -27.24 0.10
CA PRO A 151 -7.44 -26.51 1.36
C PRO A 151 -6.20 -25.63 1.45
N GLN A 152 -5.07 -26.10 0.89
CA GLN A 152 -3.82 -25.34 0.89
C GLN A 152 -3.88 -24.15 -0.09
N PHE A 153 -4.41 -24.36 -1.30
CA PHE A 153 -4.75 -23.30 -2.26
C PHE A 153 -5.61 -22.21 -1.61
N GLU A 154 -6.71 -22.61 -0.97
CA GLU A 154 -7.64 -21.69 -0.31
C GLU A 154 -6.98 -20.91 0.83
N ARG A 155 -6.02 -21.54 1.55
CA ARG A 155 -5.25 -20.85 2.60
C ARG A 155 -4.33 -19.78 2.03
N ILE A 156 -3.61 -20.08 0.96
CA ILE A 156 -2.73 -19.11 0.29
C ILE A 156 -3.57 -17.97 -0.29
N LYS A 157 -4.68 -18.29 -0.97
CA LYS A 157 -5.61 -17.32 -1.55
C LYS A 157 -6.15 -16.36 -0.49
N ARG A 158 -6.61 -16.87 0.66
CA ARG A 158 -7.06 -16.03 1.78
C ARG A 158 -5.95 -15.11 2.30
N ASN A 159 -4.73 -15.60 2.45
CA ASN A 159 -3.62 -14.76 2.90
C ASN A 159 -3.30 -13.64 1.89
N CYS A 160 -3.32 -13.94 0.59
CA CYS A 160 -3.16 -12.91 -0.45
C CYS A 160 -4.32 -11.90 -0.44
N GLN A 161 -5.56 -12.35 -0.24
CA GLN A 161 -6.72 -11.47 -0.10
C GLN A 161 -6.60 -10.57 1.12
N GLN A 162 -6.17 -11.11 2.26
CA GLN A 162 -5.91 -10.33 3.46
C GLN A 162 -4.80 -9.29 3.22
N LEU A 163 -3.76 -9.62 2.44
CA LEU A 163 -2.68 -8.69 2.09
C LEU A 163 -3.21 -7.53 1.24
N LEU A 164 -4.12 -7.83 0.32
CA LEU A 164 -4.83 -6.84 -0.48
C LEU A 164 -5.71 -5.94 0.40
N GLU A 165 -6.51 -6.52 1.30
CA GLU A 165 -7.44 -5.81 2.18
C GLU A 165 -6.70 -4.82 3.10
N ILE A 166 -5.66 -5.25 3.82
CA ILE A 166 -4.94 -4.37 4.75
C ILE A 166 -4.29 -3.18 4.02
N ASN A 167 -3.85 -3.38 2.78
CA ASN A 167 -3.26 -2.33 1.98
C ASN A 167 -4.30 -1.35 1.43
N GLN A 168 -5.44 -1.85 0.97
CA GLN A 168 -6.56 -1.02 0.54
C GLN A 168 -7.10 -0.18 1.70
N GLU A 169 -7.28 -0.78 2.88
CA GLU A 169 -7.70 -0.06 4.09
C GLU A 169 -6.70 1.03 4.46
N ALA A 170 -5.40 0.73 4.43
CA ALA A 170 -4.36 1.71 4.70
C ALA A 170 -4.34 2.85 3.66
N MET A 171 -4.65 2.58 2.39
CA MET A 171 -4.82 3.63 1.37
C MET A 171 -6.02 4.55 1.67
N VAL A 172 -7.15 3.98 2.10
CA VAL A 172 -8.34 4.75 2.49
C VAL A 172 -8.04 5.63 3.70
N GLN A 173 -7.41 5.08 4.73
CA GLN A 173 -7.02 5.83 5.93
C GLN A 173 -6.02 6.96 5.61
N ALA A 174 -5.04 6.71 4.75
CA ALA A 174 -4.09 7.71 4.29
C ALA A 174 -4.79 8.84 3.52
N ASN A 175 -5.75 8.51 2.64
CA ASN A 175 -6.54 9.48 1.90
C ASN A 175 -7.41 10.36 2.83
N ASP A 176 -8.05 9.76 3.82
CA ASP A 176 -8.89 10.48 4.79
C ASP A 176 -8.05 11.42 5.65
N PHE A 177 -6.87 10.97 6.09
CA PHE A 177 -5.92 11.80 6.82
C PHE A 177 -5.41 12.97 5.97
N ALA A 178 -4.98 12.72 4.72
CA ALA A 178 -4.54 13.77 3.80
C ALA A 178 -5.64 14.80 3.53
N SER A 179 -6.88 14.34 3.33
CA SER A 179 -8.05 15.20 3.10
C SER A 179 -8.41 16.03 4.34
N GLY A 180 -8.28 15.47 5.54
CA GLY A 180 -8.45 16.20 6.80
C GLY A 180 -7.36 17.25 7.02
N ALA A 181 -6.10 16.88 6.81
CA ALA A 181 -4.96 17.77 6.93
C ALA A 181 -5.04 18.94 5.94
N ALA A 182 -5.41 18.67 4.69
CA ALA A 182 -5.62 19.69 3.66
C ALA A 182 -6.71 20.69 4.06
N ARG A 183 -7.88 20.21 4.51
CA ARG A 183 -8.97 21.07 5.00
C ARG A 183 -8.51 21.98 6.14
N TRP A 184 -7.82 21.43 7.13
CA TRP A 184 -7.29 22.20 8.25
C TRP A 184 -6.25 23.24 7.80
N ALA A 185 -5.36 22.87 6.89
CA ALA A 185 -4.38 23.79 6.31
C ALA A 185 -5.04 24.94 5.56
N THR A 186 -6.07 24.67 4.76
CA THR A 186 -6.82 25.70 4.03
C THR A 186 -7.49 26.68 4.99
N TYR A 187 -8.26 26.21 5.96
CA TYR A 187 -8.98 27.09 6.88
C TYR A 187 -8.05 27.87 7.81
N SER A 188 -6.97 27.25 8.31
CA SER A 188 -6.00 27.93 9.16
C SER A 188 -5.23 28.99 8.38
N THR A 189 -4.79 28.70 7.15
CA THR A 189 -4.09 29.66 6.30
C THR A 189 -4.99 30.84 5.93
N ALA A 190 -6.26 30.58 5.59
CA ALA A 190 -7.24 31.63 5.33
C ALA A 190 -7.42 32.53 6.56
N PHE A 191 -7.62 31.95 7.74
CA PHE A 191 -7.79 32.69 8.99
C PHE A 191 -6.55 33.55 9.33
N VAL A 192 -5.36 32.97 9.30
CA VAL A 192 -4.10 33.68 9.58
C VAL A 192 -3.88 34.80 8.55
N SER A 193 -4.19 34.57 7.28
CA SER A 193 -4.06 35.59 6.23
C SER A 193 -5.05 36.74 6.41
N THR A 194 -6.31 36.45 6.75
CA THR A 194 -7.30 37.50 7.04
C THR A 194 -6.91 38.31 8.28
N ALA A 195 -6.47 37.65 9.35
CA ALA A 195 -6.00 38.33 10.56
C ALA A 195 -4.77 39.22 10.28
N ALA A 196 -3.82 38.73 9.48
CA ALA A 196 -2.67 39.48 9.00
C ALA A 196 -3.06 40.76 8.24
N VAL A 197 -4.01 40.67 7.33
CA VAL A 197 -4.52 41.83 6.58
C VAL A 197 -5.19 42.83 7.51
N ILE A 198 -6.04 42.38 8.44
CA ILE A 198 -6.69 43.29 9.41
C ILE A 198 -5.63 43.99 10.26
N LEU A 199 -4.65 43.25 10.79
CA LEU A 199 -3.54 43.82 11.57
C LEU A 199 -2.69 44.81 10.78
N SER A 200 -2.54 44.62 9.48
CA SER A 200 -1.80 45.56 8.62
C SER A 200 -2.55 46.86 8.32
N LEU A 201 -3.88 46.85 8.48
CA LEU A 201 -4.76 48.01 8.24
C LEU A 201 -4.99 48.86 9.50
N LEU A 202 -4.73 48.29 10.68
CA LEU A 202 -4.79 48.97 11.99
C LEU A 202 -3.50 49.73 12.29
#